data_AF-A0A3D5N4I8-F1
#
_entry.id   AF-A0A3D5N4I8-F1
#
_cell.length_a   1.000
_cell.length_b   1.000
_cell.length_c   1.000
_cell.angle_alpha   90.00
_cell.angle_beta   90.00
_cell.angle_gamma   90.00
#
_symmetry.space_group_name_H-M   'P 1'
#
loop_
_entity.id
_entity.type
_entity.pdbx_description
1 polymer ?
#
loop_
_entity_poly.entity_id
_entity_poly.type
_entity_poly.pdbx_seq_one_letter_code
_entity_poly.pdbx_strand_id
1 'polypeptide(L)'
;FLDPIADKLLVAAALMMMVSFDRISGFSVLPAVIIMCREILVSGLREHLAELKVPLPVTVLAKWKTTAQILAIGFLLVGDASPDMIPSVLIGDILLWIAGIVTVQTGYLYLRTGLKHLD
;
A
#
# COMPACT_ATOMS: atom_id res chain seq x y z
N PHE A 1 -1.95 -21.04 0.55
CA PHE A 1 -1.98 -20.22 1.78
C PHE A 1 -0.75 -19.31 1.93
N LEU A 2 0.40 -19.62 1.32
CA LEU A 2 1.58 -18.74 1.37
C LEU A 2 1.55 -17.59 0.35
N ASP A 3 0.89 -17.77 -0.80
CA ASP A 3 0.88 -16.78 -1.90
C ASP A 3 0.44 -15.37 -1.46
N PRO A 4 -0.65 -15.19 -0.67
CA PRO A 4 -1.06 -13.85 -0.24
C PRO A 4 -0.15 -13.21 0.82
N ILE A 5 0.71 -14.00 1.47
CA ILE A 5 1.69 -13.51 2.45
C ILE A 5 2.93 -13.03 1.68
N ALA A 6 3.37 -13.81 0.69
CA ALA A 6 4.50 -13.46 -0.17
C ALA A 6 4.26 -12.11 -0.88
N ASP A 7 3.06 -11.88 -1.41
CA ASP A 7 2.72 -10.61 -2.09
C ASP A 7 2.91 -9.38 -1.18
N LYS A 8 2.49 -9.47 0.09
CA LYS A 8 2.61 -8.36 1.05
C LYS A 8 4.05 -8.13 1.47
N LEU A 9 4.81 -9.22 1.67
CA LEU A 9 6.22 -9.14 1.99
C LEU A 9 7.01 -8.54 0.83
N LEU A 10 6.68 -8.89 -0.41
CA LEU A 10 7.30 -8.33 -1.62
C LEU A 10 7.10 -6.81 -1.67
N VAL A 11 5.87 -6.35 -1.47
CA VAL A 11 5.54 -4.93 -1.48
C VAL A 11 6.25 -4.18 -0.35
N ALA A 12 6.24 -4.71 0.87
CA ALA A 12 6.92 -4.11 2.01
C ALA A 12 8.43 -4.03 1.77
N ALA A 13 9.05 -5.11 1.28
CA ALA A 13 10.46 -5.14 0.94
C ALA A 13 10.79 -4.12 -0.17
N ALA A 14 9.97 -4.02 -1.22
CA ALA A 14 10.18 -3.06 -2.29
C ALA A 14 10.16 -1.61 -1.78
N LEU A 15 9.18 -1.24 -0.95
CA LEU A 15 9.09 0.10 -0.35
C LEU A 15 10.30 0.38 0.56
N MET A 16 10.70 -0.59 1.38
CA MET A 16 11.86 -0.44 2.27
C MET A 16 13.16 -0.27 1.48
N MET A 17 13.35 -1.02 0.39
CA MET A 17 14.51 -0.89 -0.49
C MET A 17 14.52 0.47 -1.20
N MET A 18 13.37 0.97 -1.63
CA MET A 18 13.29 2.30 -2.23
C MET A 18 13.65 3.41 -1.25
N VAL A 19 13.25 3.28 0.02
CA VAL A 19 13.71 4.20 1.07
C VAL A 19 15.22 4.06 1.30
N SER A 20 15.77 2.84 1.32
CA SER A 20 17.20 2.63 1.58
C SER A 20 18.11 3.16 0.47
N PHE A 21 17.62 3.24 -0.76
CA PHE A 21 18.34 3.78 -1.92
C PHE A 21 17.98 5.24 -2.23
N ASP A 22 17.37 5.97 -1.28
CA ASP A 22 16.93 7.37 -1.44
C ASP A 22 15.99 7.62 -2.63
N ARG A 23 15.36 6.56 -3.17
CA ARG A 23 14.32 6.66 -4.20
C ARG A 23 13.02 7.20 -3.63
N ILE A 24 12.73 6.88 -2.38
CA ILE A 24 11.69 7.51 -1.57
C ILE A 24 12.41 8.26 -0.45
N SER A 25 12.39 9.59 -0.48
CA SER A 25 13.10 10.43 0.49
C SER A 25 12.21 11.56 1.02
N GLY A 26 12.67 12.22 2.08
CA GLY A 26 11.96 13.31 2.73
C GLY A 26 10.55 12.93 3.20
N PHE A 27 9.55 13.74 2.86
CA PHE A 27 8.17 13.50 3.28
C PHE A 27 7.51 12.31 2.57
N SER A 28 8.02 11.86 1.42
CA SER A 28 7.49 10.70 0.68
C SER A 28 7.72 9.37 1.43
N VAL A 29 8.56 9.35 2.47
CA VAL A 29 8.68 8.20 3.38
C VAL A 29 7.38 7.96 4.15
N LEU A 30 6.62 9.02 4.45
CA LEU A 30 5.36 8.93 5.21
C LEU A 30 4.31 8.03 4.52
N PRO A 31 3.94 8.25 3.24
CA PRO A 31 3.00 7.35 2.57
C PRO A 31 3.52 5.91 2.45
N ALA A 32 4.84 5.69 2.28
CA ALA A 32 5.41 4.34 2.27
C ALA A 32 5.18 3.59 3.60
N VAL A 33 5.43 4.26 4.73
CA VAL A 33 5.17 3.70 6.07
C VAL A 33 3.68 3.43 6.28
N ILE A 34 2.80 4.38 5.90
CA ILE A 34 1.34 4.21 5.99
C ILE A 34 0.87 2.97 5.22
N ILE A 35 1.38 2.80 3.99
CA ILE A 35 1.06 1.65 3.14
C ILE A 35 1.48 0.35 3.82
N MET A 36 2.72 0.28 4.29
CA MET A 36 3.27 -0.91 4.95
C MET A 36 2.47 -1.28 6.22
N CYS A 37 2.26 -0.33 7.13
CA CYS A 37 1.51 -0.56 8.37
C CYS A 37 0.10 -1.07 8.08
N ARG A 38 -0.59 -0.47 7.10
CA ARG A 38 -1.95 -0.87 6.75
C ARG A 38 -2.01 -2.27 6.15
N GLU A 39 -1.04 -2.65 5.31
CA GLU A 39 -1.03 -3.99 4.71
C GLU A 39 -0.95 -5.10 5.75
N ILE A 40 -0.21 -4.88 6.84
CA ILE A 40 -0.14 -5.81 7.97
C ILE A 40 -1.46 -5.78 8.77
N LEU A 41 -1.91 -4.58 9.18
CA LEU A 41 -3.08 -4.41 10.05
C LEU A 41 -4.37 -4.96 9.43
N VAL A 42 -4.70 -4.54 8.20
CA VAL A 42 -5.95 -4.96 7.54
C VAL A 42 -5.92 -6.44 7.19
N SER A 43 -4.73 -7.01 6.99
CA SER A 43 -4.58 -8.45 6.80
C SER A 43 -4.94 -9.22 8.06
N GLY A 44 -4.36 -8.85 9.21
CA GLY A 44 -4.67 -9.49 10.49
C GLY A 44 -6.15 -9.33 10.86
N LEU A 45 -6.72 -8.14 10.63
CA LEU A 45 -8.15 -7.91 10.88
C LEU A 45 -9.05 -8.80 10.01
N ARG A 46 -8.70 -8.97 8.73
CA ARG A 46 -9.47 -9.82 7.82
C ARG A 46 -9.37 -11.29 8.20
N GLU A 47 -8.20 -11.74 8.64
CA GLU A 47 -8.00 -13.10 9.13
C GLU A 47 -8.87 -13.36 10.36
N HIS A 48 -8.83 -12.46 11.35
CA HIS A 48 -9.66 -12.58 12.56
C HIS A 48 -11.17 -12.57 12.27
N LEU A 49 -11.65 -11.67 11.40
CA LEU A 49 -13.07 -11.62 11.04
C LEU A 49 -13.52 -12.82 10.18
N ALA A 50 -12.59 -13.44 9.44
CA ALA A 50 -12.89 -14.66 8.70
C ALA A 50 -13.18 -15.84 9.65
N GLU A 51 -12.51 -15.91 10.80
CA GLU A 51 -12.82 -16.88 11.88
C GLU A 51 -14.24 -16.68 12.41
N LEU A 52 -14.67 -15.41 12.54
CA LEU A 52 -16.02 -15.02 12.96
C LEU A 52 -17.09 -15.12 11.84
N LYS A 53 -16.71 -15.58 10.64
CA LYS A 53 -17.58 -15.65 9.44
C LYS A 53 -18.21 -14.30 9.04
N VAL A 54 -17.56 -13.19 9.37
CA VAL A 54 -18.00 -11.84 8.99
C VAL A 54 -17.26 -11.42 7.72
N PRO A 55 -17.94 -11.31 6.56
CA PRO A 55 -17.28 -10.93 5.33
C PRO A 55 -16.93 -9.43 5.35
N LEU A 56 -15.66 -9.12 5.09
CA LEU A 56 -15.20 -7.75 4.81
C LEU A 56 -15.24 -7.50 3.28
N PRO A 57 -16.25 -6.79 2.75
CA PRO A 57 -16.33 -6.55 1.31
C PRO A 57 -15.15 -5.73 0.81
N VAL A 58 -14.66 -6.10 -0.38
CA VAL A 58 -13.60 -5.36 -1.06
C VAL A 58 -14.21 -4.15 -1.74
N THR A 59 -13.76 -2.94 -1.37
CA THR A 59 -14.25 -1.71 -2.01
C THR A 59 -13.54 -1.48 -3.35
N VAL A 60 -14.23 -0.82 -4.30
CA VAL A 60 -13.62 -0.41 -5.59
C VAL A 60 -12.41 0.51 -5.36
N LEU A 61 -12.48 1.35 -4.32
CA LEU A 61 -11.36 2.19 -3.88
C LEU A 61 -10.10 1.38 -3.56
N ALA A 62 -10.26 0.21 -2.94
CA ALA A 62 -9.15 -0.67 -2.63
C ALA A 62 -8.51 -1.29 -3.89
N LYS A 63 -9.24 -1.43 -4.99
CA LYS A 63 -8.68 -1.87 -6.28
C LYS A 63 -7.79 -0.79 -6.91
N TRP A 64 -8.30 0.44 -6.95
CA TRP A 64 -7.54 1.59 -7.47
C TRP A 64 -6.26 1.88 -6.67
N LYS A 65 -6.30 1.66 -5.35
CA LYS A 65 -5.13 1.73 -4.47
C LYS A 65 -3.99 0.85 -5.00
N THR A 66 -4.27 -0.42 -5.28
CA THR A 66 -3.27 -1.39 -5.71
C THR A 66 -2.68 -1.01 -7.06
N THR A 67 -3.50 -0.56 -8.00
CA THR A 67 -3.02 -0.06 -9.29
C THR A 67 -2.09 1.14 -9.11
N ALA A 68 -2.48 2.14 -8.31
CA ALA A 68 -1.65 3.31 -8.04
C ALA A 68 -0.31 2.92 -7.39
N GLN A 69 -0.34 1.99 -6.44
CA GLN A 69 0.84 1.53 -5.70
C GLN A 69 1.82 0.74 -6.57
N ILE A 70 1.33 -0.18 -7.42
CA ILE A 70 2.19 -0.93 -8.35
C ILE A 70 2.82 0.02 -9.37
N LEU A 71 2.06 0.98 -9.89
CA LEU A 71 2.60 1.99 -10.81
C LEU A 71 3.63 2.88 -10.11
N ALA A 72 3.36 3.32 -8.87
CA ALA A 72 4.31 4.10 -8.07
C ALA A 72 5.64 3.37 -7.93
N ILE A 73 5.60 2.10 -7.51
CA ILE A 73 6.78 1.25 -7.39
C ILE A 73 7.47 1.11 -8.76
N GLY A 74 6.74 0.86 -9.84
CA GLY A 74 7.32 0.76 -11.18
C GLY A 74 8.11 2.01 -11.60
N PHE A 75 7.52 3.19 -11.41
CA PHE A 75 8.17 4.45 -11.76
C PHE A 75 9.36 4.79 -10.86
N LEU A 76 9.24 4.57 -9.55
CA LEU A 76 10.33 4.79 -8.59
C LEU A 76 11.50 3.81 -8.80
N LEU A 77 11.20 2.59 -9.26
CA LEU A 77 12.21 1.58 -9.54
C LEU A 77 13.01 1.90 -10.80
N VAL A 78 12.36 2.43 -11.83
CA VAL A 78 13.05 2.94 -13.03
C VAL A 78 13.91 4.15 -12.67
N GLY A 79 13.36 5.09 -11.88
CA GLY A 79 14.09 6.27 -11.42
C GLY A 79 14.85 6.97 -12.55
N ASP A 80 16.13 7.28 -12.32
CA ASP A 80 16.96 8.02 -13.28
C ASP A 80 17.28 7.26 -14.57
N ALA A 81 16.93 5.97 -14.67
CA ALA A 81 17.09 5.20 -15.90
C ALA A 81 16.00 5.49 -16.94
N SER A 82 14.99 6.32 -16.62
CA SER A 82 13.97 6.74 -17.58
C SER A 82 14.52 7.75 -18.60
N PRO A 83 13.95 7.83 -19.82
CA PRO A 83 14.26 8.91 -20.74
C PRO A 83 14.05 10.29 -20.09
N ASP A 84 14.90 11.28 -20.41
CA ASP A 84 14.87 12.63 -19.83
C ASP A 84 13.51 13.33 -19.94
N MET A 85 12.69 12.93 -20.92
CA MET A 85 11.33 13.48 -21.13
C MET A 85 10.31 12.98 -20.10
N ILE A 86 10.59 11.90 -19.39
CA ILE A 86 9.66 11.26 -18.46
C ILE A 86 10.18 11.49 -17.03
N PRO A 87 9.53 12.36 -16.23
CA PRO A 87 9.92 12.57 -14.84
C PRO A 87 9.41 11.42 -13.97
N SER A 88 10.04 10.25 -14.11
CA SER A 88 9.66 8.98 -13.48
C SER A 88 9.55 9.09 -11.95
N VAL A 89 10.56 9.68 -11.30
CA VAL A 89 10.60 9.84 -9.84
C VAL A 89 9.43 10.68 -9.34
N LEU A 90 9.13 11.81 -10.01
CA LEU A 90 8.01 12.67 -9.65
C LEU A 90 6.66 11.96 -9.82
N ILE A 91 6.48 11.23 -10.92
CA ILE A 91 5.26 10.46 -11.18
C ILE A 91 5.10 9.39 -10.10
N GLY A 92 6.19 8.68 -9.79
CA GLY A 92 6.25 7.67 -8.75
C GLY A 92 5.84 8.20 -7.38
N ASP A 93 6.40 9.35 -7.00
CA ASP A 93 6.09 10.03 -5.74
C ASP A 93 4.61 10.46 -5.66
N ILE A 94 4.08 11.08 -6.71
CA ILE A 94 2.66 11.49 -6.76
C ILE A 94 1.75 10.26 -6.61
N LEU A 95 2.06 9.18 -7.32
CA LEU A 95 1.29 7.94 -7.23
C LEU A 95 1.39 7.30 -5.84
N LEU A 96 2.57 7.36 -5.20
CA LEU A 96 2.77 6.87 -3.84
C LEU A 96 1.91 7.65 -2.83
N TRP A 97 1.86 8.97 -2.96
CA TRP A 97 1.00 9.82 -2.13
C TRP A 97 -0.49 9.53 -2.34
N ILE A 98 -0.93 9.38 -3.59
CA ILE A 98 -2.31 8.97 -3.91
C ILE A 98 -2.62 7.62 -3.27
N ALA A 99 -1.73 6.63 -3.44
CA ALA A 99 -1.89 5.31 -2.84
C ALA A 99 -1.94 5.39 -1.31
N GLY A 100 -1.12 6.24 -0.69
CA GLY A 100 -1.11 6.50 0.76
C GLY A 100 -2.44 7.05 1.26
N ILE A 101 -2.98 8.09 0.61
CA ILE A 101 -4.26 8.71 0.99
C ILE A 101 -5.41 7.69 0.90
N VAL A 102 -5.50 6.97 -0.22
CA VAL A 102 -6.50 5.91 -0.40
C VAL A 102 -6.31 4.78 0.63
N THR A 103 -5.06 4.50 1.00
CA THR A 103 -4.74 3.50 2.02
C THR A 103 -5.30 3.90 3.40
N VAL A 104 -5.15 5.17 3.81
CA VAL A 104 -5.72 5.66 5.07
C VAL A 104 -7.25 5.56 5.05
N GLN A 105 -7.89 6.04 3.99
CA GLN A 105 -9.35 6.02 3.87
C GLN A 105 -9.92 4.60 3.96
N THR A 106 -9.33 3.67 3.21
CA THR A 106 -9.76 2.26 3.27
C THR A 106 -9.43 1.63 4.61
N GLY A 107 -8.25 1.89 5.18
CA GLY A 107 -7.83 1.38 6.48
C GLY A 107 -8.80 1.77 7.59
N TYR A 108 -9.22 3.04 7.64
CA TYR A 108 -10.20 3.52 8.59
C TYR A 108 -11.56 2.82 8.44
N LEU A 109 -12.06 2.66 7.22
CA LEU A 109 -13.32 1.96 6.97
C LEU A 109 -13.26 0.49 7.43
N TYR A 110 -12.16 -0.21 7.14
CA TYR A 110 -11.97 -1.59 7.56
C TYR A 110 -11.93 -1.70 9.09
N LEU A 111 -11.13 -0.85 9.75
CA LEU A 111 -11.00 -0.85 11.20
C LEU A 111 -12.35 -0.56 11.88
N ARG A 112 -13.07 0.46 11.44
CA ARG A 112 -14.41 0.80 11.97
C ARG A 112 -15.42 -0.34 11.78
N THR A 113 -15.35 -1.05 10.66
CA THR A 113 -16.25 -2.18 10.39
C THR A 113 -15.91 -3.37 11.27
N GLY A 114 -14.61 -3.66 11.46
CA GLY A 114 -14.16 -4.73 12.33
C GLY A 114 -14.51 -4.49 13.79
N LEU A 115 -14.25 -3.29 14.31
CA LEU A 115 -14.56 -2.93 15.71
C LEU A 115 -16.04 -3.14 16.08
N LYS A 116 -16.97 -2.95 15.14
CA LYS A 116 -18.42 -3.18 15.37
C LYS A 116 -18.81 -4.65 15.56
N HIS A 117 -17.94 -5.59 15.22
CA HIS A 117 -18.20 -7.04 15.32
C HIS A 117 -17.33 -7.69 16.40
N LEU A 118 -16.60 -6.89 17.19
CA LEU A 118 -15.78 -7.36 18.31
C LEU A 118 -16.49 -7.26 19.66
N ASP A 119 -17.75 -6.77 19.67
CA ASP A 119 -18.68 -6.84 20.80
C ASP A 119 -19.53 -8.12 20.72
#